data_AF-A0A0S2HZ46-F1
#
_entry.id   AF-A0A0S2HZ46-F1
#
_cell.length_a   1.000
_cell.length_b   1.000
_cell.length_c   1.000
_cell.angle_alpha   90.00
_cell.angle_beta   90.00
_cell.angle_gamma   90.00
#
_symmetry.space_group_name_H-M   'P 1'
#
loop_
_entity.id
_entity.type
_entity.pdbx_description
1 polymer ?
#
loop_
_entity_poly.entity_id
_entity_poly.type
_entity_poly.pdbx_seq_one_letter_code
_entity_poly.pdbx_strand_id
1 'polypeptide(L)'
;MDKYIVPTTWREIGVGINGNILQASMRYQAYIMNGFNGFDGEGQFGGSSGLRGGRQKAIESYISSPNFTGKVEYYGIRGLNIGLSGYFGRSQSQLYDGIEKDNSDAEAIADSSSVGISMIGLDARYQYHGFEMRGQYYYAAISNPDQYNAFTAAADGTPNDLGSEMSGFYAEAGYNVLRLFSNTNKKLVPFVRY
;
A
#
# COMPACT_ATOMS: atom_id res chain seq x y z
N MET A 1 3.65 -10.78 1.15
CA MET A 1 3.47 -9.43 0.59
C MET A 1 2.16 -8.78 1.05
N ASP A 2 0.98 -9.35 0.73
CA ASP A 2 -0.36 -8.88 1.17
C ASP A 2 -0.52 -8.71 2.69
N LYS A 3 0.33 -9.38 3.47
CA LYS A 3 0.34 -9.28 4.93
C LYS A 3 1.11 -8.04 5.44
N TYR A 4 2.08 -7.51 4.69
CA TYR A 4 3.09 -6.57 5.23
C TYR A 4 3.29 -5.28 4.42
N ILE A 5 3.12 -5.31 3.09
CA ILE A 5 3.47 -4.18 2.20
C ILE A 5 2.23 -3.48 1.67
N VAL A 6 1.28 -4.25 1.14
CA VAL A 6 -0.01 -3.74 0.67
C VAL A 6 -1.09 -4.39 1.51
N PRO A 7 -1.69 -3.68 2.49
CA PRO A 7 -2.76 -4.25 3.29
C PRO A 7 -3.92 -4.70 2.41
N THR A 8 -4.41 -5.93 2.64
CA THR A 8 -5.54 -6.52 1.88
C THR A 8 -6.85 -5.74 1.98
N THR A 9 -6.94 -4.77 2.89
CA THR A 9 -8.07 -3.84 3.04
C THR A 9 -7.55 -2.56 3.69
N TRP A 10 -7.75 -1.41 3.05
CA TRP A 10 -7.52 -0.12 3.69
C TRP A 10 -8.70 0.79 3.37
N ARG A 11 -9.33 1.35 4.41
CA ARG A 11 -10.43 2.30 4.30
C ARG A 11 -10.01 3.66 4.83
N GLU A 12 -9.80 4.60 3.93
CA GLU A 12 -9.50 5.99 4.26
C GLU A 12 -10.58 6.91 3.72
N ILE A 13 -10.67 8.08 4.33
CA ILE A 13 -11.44 9.19 3.78
C ILE A 13 -10.53 9.91 2.78
N GLY A 14 -11.05 10.15 1.58
CA GLY A 14 -10.32 10.81 0.52
C GLY A 14 -11.23 11.26 -0.61
N VAL A 15 -10.66 12.05 -1.51
CA VAL A 15 -11.30 12.54 -2.74
C VAL A 15 -10.40 12.19 -3.91
N GLY A 16 -10.99 11.89 -5.06
CA GLY A 16 -10.18 11.60 -6.23
C GLY A 16 -10.96 11.58 -7.52
N ILE A 17 -10.21 11.33 -8.59
CA ILE A 17 -10.71 11.21 -9.95
C ILE A 17 -10.37 9.83 -10.48
N ASN A 18 -11.28 9.27 -11.26
CA ASN A 18 -11.01 8.05 -12.01
C ASN A 18 -11.66 8.16 -13.40
N GLY A 19 -11.14 7.38 -14.33
CA GLY A 19 -11.66 7.37 -15.69
C GLY A 19 -11.18 6.18 -16.49
N ASN A 20 -11.84 5.99 -17.64
CA ASN A 20 -11.53 4.95 -18.60
C ASN A 20 -11.41 5.57 -19.99
N ILE A 21 -10.19 5.61 -20.52
CA ILE A 21 -9.85 6.13 -21.85
C ILE A 21 -9.90 4.96 -22.82
N LEU A 22 -11.09 4.72 -23.39
CA LEU A 22 -11.34 3.57 -24.26
C LEU A 22 -10.40 3.52 -25.47
N GLN A 23 -10.12 4.67 -26.08
CA GLN A 23 -9.25 4.80 -27.26
C GLN A 23 -7.80 4.38 -26.98
N ALA A 24 -7.34 4.60 -25.75
CA ALA A 24 -6.01 4.20 -25.31
C ALA A 24 -5.99 2.81 -24.64
N SER A 25 -7.17 2.19 -24.44
CA SER A 25 -7.32 0.99 -23.61
C SER A 25 -6.67 1.15 -22.23
N MET A 26 -6.92 2.30 -21.59
CA MET A 26 -6.31 2.67 -20.32
C MET A 26 -7.36 3.07 -19.28
N ARG A 27 -7.17 2.64 -18.04
CA ARG A 27 -7.89 3.16 -16.86
C ARG A 27 -6.92 3.93 -16.00
N TYR A 28 -7.41 4.96 -15.36
CA TYR A 28 -6.63 5.70 -14.37
C TYR A 28 -7.47 5.97 -13.14
N GLN A 29 -6.79 6.06 -12.00
CA GLN A 29 -7.35 6.48 -10.72
C GLN A 29 -6.29 7.31 -10.01
N ALA A 30 -6.71 8.41 -9.40
CA ALA A 30 -5.84 9.25 -8.58
C ALA A 30 -6.65 9.81 -7.40
N TYR A 31 -6.12 9.70 -6.20
CA TYR A 31 -6.78 10.13 -4.97
C TYR A 31 -5.83 10.91 -4.09
N ILE A 32 -6.39 11.88 -3.38
CA ILE A 32 -5.81 12.46 -2.17
C ILE A 32 -6.62 11.92 -1.00
N MET A 33 -5.95 11.32 -0.04
CA MET A 33 -6.58 10.64 1.09
C MET A 33 -5.80 10.89 2.37
N ASN A 34 -6.36 10.40 3.48
CA ASN A 34 -5.60 10.27 4.72
C ASN A 34 -4.41 9.30 4.54
N GLY A 35 -3.65 9.03 5.60
CA GLY A 35 -2.52 8.12 5.55
C GLY A 35 -2.47 7.12 6.69
N PHE A 36 -1.41 6.30 6.70
CA PHE A 36 -1.18 5.36 7.78
C PHE A 36 -1.00 6.12 9.10
N ASN A 37 -1.60 5.63 10.19
CA ASN A 37 -1.27 6.06 11.55
C ASN A 37 0.15 5.58 11.87
N GLY A 38 1.06 6.51 12.12
CA GLY A 38 2.40 6.21 12.62
C GLY A 38 2.49 6.24 14.14
N PHE A 39 1.73 7.12 14.80
CA PHE A 39 1.76 7.27 16.25
C PHE A 39 0.45 7.82 16.84
N ASP A 40 -0.11 7.11 17.81
CA ASP A 40 -1.32 7.47 18.56
C ASP A 40 -1.17 7.21 20.09
N GLY A 41 0.04 7.43 20.60
CA GLY A 41 0.44 7.09 21.97
C GLY A 41 1.43 5.92 22.01
N GLU A 42 1.46 5.10 20.96
CA GLU A 42 2.47 4.08 20.70
C GLU A 42 2.88 4.08 19.23
N GLY A 43 4.08 3.58 18.92
CA GLY A 43 4.54 3.44 17.54
C GLY A 43 3.82 2.30 16.82
N GLN A 44 3.22 2.59 15.67
CA GLN A 44 2.39 1.63 14.93
C GLN A 44 3.16 0.81 13.86
N PHE A 45 4.32 1.31 13.44
CA PHE A 45 5.22 0.60 12.51
C PHE A 45 6.33 -0.14 13.25
N GLY A 46 6.81 -1.23 12.67
CA GLY A 46 7.96 -2.00 13.15
C GLY A 46 8.45 -3.01 12.12
N GLY A 47 9.52 -3.74 12.40
CA GLY A 47 10.15 -4.66 11.45
C GLY A 47 9.26 -5.87 11.10
N SER A 48 8.54 -6.39 12.10
CA SER A 48 7.65 -7.55 11.89
C SER A 48 6.29 -7.20 11.27
N SER A 49 5.76 -6.00 11.54
CA SER A 49 4.45 -5.53 11.08
C SER A 49 4.55 -4.65 9.82
N GLY A 50 5.69 -4.01 9.59
CA GLY A 50 5.89 -3.00 8.56
C GLY A 50 4.88 -1.86 8.69
N LEU A 51 4.35 -1.41 7.55
CA LEU A 51 3.30 -0.38 7.51
C LEU A 51 1.91 -0.92 7.90
N ARG A 52 1.74 -2.24 8.03
CA ARG A 52 0.42 -2.86 8.26
C ARG A 52 -0.18 -2.50 9.62
N GLY A 53 0.65 -2.19 10.62
CA GLY A 53 0.17 -1.77 11.94
C GLY A 53 -0.57 -0.44 11.90
N GLY A 54 -0.12 0.50 11.07
CA GLY A 54 -0.71 1.84 10.94
C GLY A 54 -2.03 1.94 10.17
N ARG A 55 -2.78 0.85 10.01
CA ARG A 55 -4.07 0.90 9.29
C ARG A 55 -5.11 1.65 10.11
N GLN A 56 -5.63 2.74 9.56
CA GLN A 56 -6.74 3.46 10.17
C GLN A 56 -8.10 2.88 9.78
N LYS A 57 -9.10 3.07 10.64
CA LYS A 57 -10.51 2.79 10.35
C LYS A 57 -11.20 4.14 10.16
N ALA A 58 -11.55 4.49 8.92
CA ALA A 58 -12.16 5.78 8.51
C ALA A 58 -12.82 6.67 9.60
N ILE A 59 -13.76 6.16 10.40
CA ILE A 59 -14.50 6.94 11.43
C ILE A 59 -13.61 7.36 12.62
N GLU A 60 -12.59 6.58 12.95
CA GLU A 60 -11.60 6.86 14.01
C GLU A 60 -10.31 7.49 13.44
N SER A 61 -10.29 7.85 12.15
CA SER A 61 -9.08 8.33 11.50
C SER A 61 -8.81 9.81 11.77
N TYR A 62 -7.54 10.15 11.99
CA TYR A 62 -7.07 11.52 12.14
C TYR A 62 -6.06 11.85 11.04
N ILE A 63 -5.96 13.13 10.67
CA ILE A 63 -5.16 13.60 9.55
C ILE A 63 -4.27 14.78 9.98
N SER A 64 -2.96 14.60 9.91
CA SER A 64 -1.94 15.63 10.00
C SER A 64 -1.42 16.05 8.62
N SER A 65 -1.42 15.16 7.62
CA SER A 65 -0.97 15.49 6.26
C SER A 65 -1.72 14.71 5.16
N PRO A 66 -2.04 15.35 4.01
CA PRO A 66 -2.64 14.66 2.89
C PRO A 66 -1.66 13.73 2.19
N ASN A 67 -2.12 12.55 1.80
CA ASN A 67 -1.34 11.57 1.05
C ASN A 67 -1.94 11.36 -0.34
N PHE A 68 -1.09 11.06 -1.31
CA PHE A 68 -1.45 10.87 -2.70
C PHE A 68 -1.29 9.40 -3.10
N THR A 69 -2.27 8.89 -3.85
CA THR A 69 -2.16 7.58 -4.50
C THR A 69 -2.67 7.65 -5.92
N GLY A 70 -2.05 6.87 -6.80
CA GLY A 70 -2.43 6.79 -8.20
C GLY A 70 -2.24 5.40 -8.76
N LYS A 71 -3.05 5.05 -9.76
CA LYS A 71 -2.91 3.84 -10.55
C LYS A 71 -3.26 4.10 -12.01
N VAL A 72 -2.45 3.57 -12.92
CA VAL A 72 -2.77 3.45 -14.34
C VAL A 72 -2.76 1.98 -14.73
N GLU A 73 -3.80 1.54 -15.44
CA GLU A 73 -3.93 0.18 -15.95
C GLU A 73 -4.07 0.19 -17.46
N TYR A 74 -3.28 -0.63 -18.15
CA TYR A 74 -3.38 -0.86 -19.59
C TYR A 74 -3.97 -2.25 -19.87
N TYR A 75 -4.97 -2.31 -20.74
CA TYR A 75 -5.70 -3.53 -21.10
C TYR A 75 -5.86 -3.73 -22.61
N GLY A 76 -5.05 -3.04 -23.42
CA GLY A 76 -5.17 -3.08 -24.90
C GLY A 76 -4.75 -4.41 -25.54
N ILE A 77 -4.07 -5.29 -24.80
CA ILE A 77 -3.70 -6.63 -25.27
C ILE A 77 -4.73 -7.63 -24.75
N ARG A 78 -5.34 -8.39 -25.66
CA ARG A 78 -6.38 -9.37 -25.30
C ARG A 78 -5.86 -10.37 -24.27
N GLY A 79 -6.53 -10.43 -23.14
CA GLY A 79 -6.19 -11.33 -22.04
C GLY A 79 -5.09 -10.82 -21.13
N LEU A 80 -4.45 -9.68 -21.41
CA LEU A 80 -3.41 -9.07 -20.58
C LEU A 80 -3.91 -7.76 -19.96
N ASN A 81 -3.70 -7.61 -18.66
CA ASN A 81 -3.87 -6.35 -17.94
C ASN A 81 -2.57 -6.08 -17.17
N ILE A 82 -2.04 -4.86 -17.30
CA ILE A 82 -0.84 -4.41 -16.57
C ILE A 82 -1.20 -3.12 -15.84
N GLY A 83 -0.91 -3.07 -14.55
CA GLY A 83 -1.07 -1.91 -13.69
C GLY A 83 0.26 -1.38 -13.19
N LEU A 84 0.39 -0.05 -13.16
CA LEU A 84 1.42 0.67 -12.42
C LEU A 84 0.72 1.53 -11.36
N SER A 85 1.09 1.38 -10.10
CA SER A 85 0.53 2.12 -8.97
C SER A 85 1.62 2.80 -8.16
N GLY A 86 1.23 3.83 -7.42
CA GLY A 86 2.11 4.49 -6.46
C GLY A 86 1.35 5.13 -5.32
N TYR A 87 2.02 5.25 -4.18
CA TYR A 87 1.54 5.92 -2.97
C TYR A 87 2.66 6.80 -2.41
N PHE A 88 2.35 8.05 -2.12
CA PHE A 88 3.32 9.04 -1.66
C PHE A 88 2.69 9.89 -0.56
N GLY A 89 3.35 9.99 0.59
CA GLY A 89 2.85 10.83 1.67
C GLY A 89 3.60 10.60 2.97
N ARG A 90 3.08 11.17 4.06
CA ARG A 90 3.63 10.98 5.41
C ARG A 90 2.65 10.21 6.26
N SER A 91 3.16 9.45 7.24
CA SER A 91 2.31 8.85 8.25
C SER A 91 1.72 9.93 9.16
N GLN A 92 0.54 9.66 9.68
CA GLN A 92 -0.18 10.54 10.58
C GLN A 92 0.34 10.35 12.01
N SER A 93 0.32 11.42 12.81
CA SER A 93 0.60 11.33 14.24
C SER A 93 -0.37 12.21 15.03
N GLN A 94 -0.84 11.71 16.17
CA GLN A 94 -1.65 12.49 17.11
C GLN A 94 -0.87 13.62 17.78
N LEU A 95 0.47 13.59 17.74
CA LEU A 95 1.27 14.67 18.32
C LEU A 95 1.10 15.99 17.59
N TYR A 96 0.66 15.99 16.33
CA TYR A 96 0.35 17.22 15.61
C TYR A 96 -0.94 17.90 16.09
N ASP A 97 -1.76 17.24 16.91
CA ASP A 97 -3.01 17.82 17.42
C ASP A 97 -2.72 18.92 18.45
N GLY A 98 -3.27 20.11 18.22
CA GLY A 98 -3.12 21.25 19.13
C GLY A 98 -1.74 21.93 19.13
N ILE A 99 -0.82 21.59 18.22
CA ILE A 99 0.44 22.33 18.07
C ILE A 99 0.17 23.70 17.40
N GLU A 100 0.67 24.77 18.02
CA GLU A 100 0.73 26.10 17.40
C GLU A 100 1.80 26.10 16.29
N LYS A 101 1.44 26.59 15.10
CA LYS A 101 2.29 26.53 13.88
C LYS A 101 3.61 27.32 13.95
N ASP A 102 3.85 28.04 15.03
CA ASP A 102 5.06 28.81 15.31
C ASP A 102 5.92 28.17 16.41
N ASN A 103 5.49 27.04 16.98
CA ASN A 103 6.25 26.30 17.98
C ASN A 103 7.13 25.23 17.29
N SER A 104 8.31 25.68 16.84
CA SER A 104 9.28 24.82 16.14
C SER A 104 9.72 23.59 16.95
N ASP A 105 9.76 23.69 18.28
CA ASP A 105 10.20 22.59 19.13
C ASP A 105 9.13 21.50 19.21
N ALA A 106 7.86 21.89 19.36
CA ALA A 106 6.74 20.95 19.34
C ALA A 106 6.59 20.28 17.97
N GLU A 107 6.75 21.04 16.88
CA GLU A 107 6.74 20.50 15.51
C GLU A 107 7.86 19.48 15.30
N ALA A 108 9.09 19.76 15.76
CA ALA A 108 10.21 18.83 15.65
C ALA A 108 9.98 17.52 16.40
N ILE A 109 9.31 17.57 17.56
CA ILE A 109 8.90 16.37 18.30
C ILE A 109 7.85 15.58 17.50
N ALA A 110 6.81 16.23 16.97
CA ALA A 110 5.80 15.56 16.17
C ALA A 110 6.39 14.96 14.87
N ASP A 111 7.34 15.63 14.24
CA ASP A 111 8.08 15.14 13.08
C ASP A 111 8.76 13.79 13.36
N SER A 112 9.41 13.68 14.53
CA SER A 112 10.10 12.45 14.94
C SER A 112 9.17 11.23 15.12
N SER A 113 7.86 11.46 15.30
CA SER A 113 6.84 10.41 15.42
C SER A 113 6.22 9.99 14.08
N SER A 114 6.72 10.52 12.96
CA SER A 114 6.18 10.27 11.63
C SER A 114 7.27 9.90 10.62
N VAL A 115 6.90 9.12 9.62
CA VAL A 115 7.78 8.70 8.53
C VAL A 115 7.20 9.10 7.18
N GLY A 116 8.08 9.38 6.21
CA GLY A 116 7.66 9.53 4.82
C GLY A 116 7.59 8.17 4.14
N ILE A 117 6.60 7.98 3.28
CA ILE A 117 6.33 6.71 2.61
C ILE A 117 6.24 6.98 1.12
N SER A 118 7.12 6.35 0.35
CA SER A 118 7.09 6.35 -1.11
C SER A 118 7.03 4.91 -1.60
N MET A 119 5.94 4.54 -2.24
CA MET A 119 5.69 3.18 -2.70
C MET A 119 5.37 3.18 -4.19
N ILE A 120 5.94 2.20 -4.90
CA ILE A 120 5.62 1.90 -6.29
C ILE A 120 5.22 0.43 -6.41
N GLY A 121 4.26 0.17 -7.28
CA GLY A 121 3.70 -1.16 -7.50
C GLY A 121 3.53 -1.47 -8.98
N LEU A 122 3.88 -2.68 -9.37
CA LEU A 122 3.57 -3.25 -10.67
C LEU A 122 2.65 -4.46 -10.46
N ASP A 123 1.55 -4.53 -11.19
CA ASP A 123 0.68 -5.72 -11.22
C ASP A 123 0.39 -6.15 -12.65
N ALA A 124 0.29 -7.45 -12.88
CA ALA A 124 -0.01 -8.03 -14.18
C ALA A 124 -0.93 -9.23 -14.04
N ARG A 125 -1.89 -9.34 -14.96
CA ARG A 125 -2.80 -10.49 -15.07
C ARG A 125 -2.87 -10.91 -16.52
N TYR A 126 -2.63 -12.19 -16.79
CA TYR A 126 -2.68 -12.74 -18.12
C TYR A 126 -3.59 -13.97 -18.18
N GLN A 127 -4.46 -14.02 -19.18
CA GLN A 127 -5.35 -15.14 -19.43
C GLN A 127 -5.28 -15.55 -20.90
N TYR A 128 -4.88 -16.78 -21.16
CA TYR A 128 -4.76 -17.31 -22.51
C TYR A 128 -5.08 -18.80 -22.56
N HIS A 129 -6.05 -19.18 -23.37
CA HIS A 129 -6.37 -20.58 -23.64
C HIS A 129 -6.49 -21.51 -22.40
N GLY A 130 -7.02 -20.99 -21.29
CA GLY A 130 -7.17 -21.75 -20.04
C GLY A 130 -6.05 -21.50 -19.03
N PHE A 131 -4.91 -20.97 -19.45
CA PHE A 131 -3.89 -20.45 -18.54
C PHE A 131 -4.39 -19.18 -17.87
N GLU A 132 -4.15 -19.07 -16.57
CA GLU A 132 -4.37 -17.88 -15.77
C GLU A 132 -3.08 -17.59 -15.00
N MET A 133 -2.50 -16.41 -15.22
CA MET A 133 -1.27 -15.96 -14.56
C MET A 133 -1.52 -14.62 -13.88
N ARG A 134 -0.95 -14.44 -12.68
CA ARG A 134 -1.01 -13.21 -11.91
C ARG A 134 0.36 -12.93 -11.34
N GLY A 135 0.78 -11.68 -11.39
CA GLY A 135 2.04 -11.23 -10.82
C GLY A 135 1.86 -9.87 -10.20
N GLN A 136 2.55 -9.61 -9.10
CA GLN A 136 2.65 -8.28 -8.52
C GLN A 136 4.01 -8.12 -7.85
N TYR A 137 4.53 -6.90 -7.88
CA TYR A 137 5.75 -6.49 -7.21
C TYR A 137 5.55 -5.10 -6.62
N TYR A 138 5.96 -4.91 -5.37
CA TYR A 138 5.91 -3.62 -4.69
C TYR A 138 7.24 -3.33 -4.03
N TYR A 139 7.64 -2.06 -4.12
CA TYR A 139 8.78 -1.50 -3.43
C TYR A 139 8.33 -0.26 -2.67
N ALA A 140 8.69 -0.15 -1.40
CA ALA A 140 8.42 0.98 -0.54
C ALA A 140 9.72 1.47 0.09
N ALA A 141 9.99 2.76 -0.05
CA ALA A 141 11.03 3.47 0.67
C ALA A 141 10.39 4.28 1.81
N ILE A 142 11.02 4.23 2.97
CA ILE A 142 10.60 4.88 4.21
C ILE A 142 11.67 5.90 4.58
N SER A 143 11.29 7.17 4.66
CA SER A 143 12.16 8.24 5.14
C SER A 143 11.91 8.51 6.63
N ASN A 144 12.96 8.96 7.31
CA ASN A 144 12.99 9.16 8.76
C ASN A 144 12.84 7.90 9.66
N PRO A 145 13.28 6.69 9.25
CA PRO A 145 13.12 5.50 10.11
C PRO A 145 13.93 5.61 11.40
N ASP A 146 15.11 6.24 11.39
CA ASP A 146 15.99 6.31 12.56
C ASP A 146 15.42 7.15 13.70
N GLN A 147 14.92 8.35 13.40
CA GLN A 147 14.28 9.19 14.42
C GLN A 147 13.01 8.54 14.93
N TYR A 148 12.20 7.96 14.04
CA TYR A 148 11.00 7.22 14.42
C TYR A 148 11.34 6.05 15.34
N ASN A 149 12.41 5.31 15.06
CA ASN A 149 12.82 4.16 15.87
C ASN A 149 13.34 4.56 17.25
N ALA A 150 14.03 5.70 17.34
CA ALA A 150 14.46 6.26 18.61
C ALA A 150 13.28 6.84 19.41
N PHE A 151 12.36 7.53 18.74
CA PHE A 151 11.17 8.13 19.35
C PHE A 151 10.20 7.09 19.89
N THR A 152 10.03 5.98 19.15
CA THR A 152 9.10 4.90 19.50
C THR A 152 9.77 3.74 20.25
N ALA A 153 10.93 4.00 20.88
CA ALA A 153 11.65 3.01 21.66
C ALA A 153 10.78 2.43 22.79
N ALA A 154 10.99 1.14 23.08
CA ALA A 154 10.35 0.47 24.19
C ALA A 154 10.77 1.10 25.54
N ALA A 155 9.99 0.86 26.59
CA ALA A 155 10.25 1.42 27.92
C ALA A 155 11.61 1.00 28.53
N ASP A 156 12.20 -0.11 28.05
CA ASP A 156 13.54 -0.57 28.43
C ASP A 156 14.67 0.12 27.65
N GLY A 157 14.33 1.06 26.76
CA GLY A 157 15.27 1.81 25.91
C GLY A 157 15.61 1.11 24.59
N THR A 158 15.03 -0.06 24.30
CA THR A 158 15.26 -0.76 23.03
C THR A 158 14.61 0.02 21.88
N PRO A 159 15.37 0.48 20.87
CA PRO A 159 14.79 1.16 19.70
C PRO A 159 13.82 0.25 18.96
N ASN A 160 12.82 0.85 18.34
CA ASN A 160 11.96 0.14 17.39
C ASN A 160 12.79 -0.27 16.14
N ASP A 161 12.25 -1.16 15.33
CA ASP A 161 12.98 -1.85 14.26
C ASP A 161 12.37 -1.63 12.87
N LEU A 162 11.80 -0.44 12.61
CA LEU A 162 11.30 -0.09 11.28
C LEU A 162 12.46 0.03 10.29
N GLY A 163 12.42 -0.77 9.22
CA GLY A 163 13.38 -0.67 8.12
C GLY A 163 13.16 0.57 7.25
N SER A 164 14.22 1.02 6.56
CA SER A 164 14.15 2.11 5.57
C SER A 164 13.52 1.68 4.23
N GLU A 165 13.42 0.38 3.98
CA GLU A 165 12.92 -0.17 2.72
C GLU A 165 12.13 -1.46 2.95
N MET A 166 11.10 -1.67 2.12
CA MET A 166 10.33 -2.89 2.08
C MET A 166 10.06 -3.28 0.63
N SER A 167 10.27 -4.55 0.28
CA SER A 167 9.88 -5.05 -1.04
C SER A 167 9.29 -6.45 -0.96
N GLY A 168 8.45 -6.77 -1.94
CA GLY A 168 7.83 -8.08 -2.01
C GLY A 168 7.13 -8.30 -3.33
N PHE A 169 7.04 -9.56 -3.71
CA PHE A 169 6.32 -9.99 -4.89
C PHE A 169 5.31 -11.08 -4.54
N TYR A 170 4.39 -11.31 -5.48
CA TYR A 170 3.55 -12.48 -5.51
C TYR A 170 3.37 -12.91 -6.96
N ALA A 171 3.45 -14.21 -7.20
CA ALA A 171 3.25 -14.82 -8.51
C ALA A 171 2.34 -16.03 -8.39
N GLU A 172 1.39 -16.16 -9.30
CA GLU A 172 0.47 -17.29 -9.39
C GLU A 172 0.31 -17.73 -10.84
N ALA A 173 0.32 -19.05 -11.05
CA ALA A 173 0.01 -19.67 -12.32
C ALA A 173 -0.99 -20.81 -12.12
N GLY A 174 -2.00 -20.85 -12.98
CA GLY A 174 -3.02 -21.89 -12.98
C GLY A 174 -3.48 -22.25 -14.39
N TYR A 175 -4.15 -23.39 -14.51
CA TYR A 175 -4.70 -23.86 -15.77
C TYR A 175 -6.09 -24.45 -15.60
N ASN A 176 -7.06 -24.00 -16.41
CA ASN A 176 -8.42 -24.54 -16.40
C ASN A 176 -8.46 -25.93 -17.04
N VAL A 177 -8.37 -26.98 -16.22
CA VAL A 177 -8.37 -28.38 -16.70
C VAL A 177 -9.70 -28.77 -17.32
N LEU A 178 -10.82 -28.15 -16.91
CA LEU A 178 -12.13 -28.44 -17.49
C LEU A 178 -12.30 -27.91 -18.92
N ARG A 179 -11.37 -27.06 -19.39
CA ARG A 179 -11.35 -26.59 -20.78
C ARG A 179 -11.22 -27.74 -21.79
N LEU A 180 -10.65 -28.87 -21.39
CA LEU A 180 -10.49 -30.05 -22.24
C LEU A 180 -11.83 -30.75 -22.53
N PHE A 181 -12.89 -30.43 -21.79
CA PHE A 181 -14.23 -31.00 -21.99
C PHE A 181 -15.14 -29.96 -22.65
N SER A 182 -15.66 -30.29 -23.83
CA SER A 182 -16.53 -29.41 -24.64
C SER A 182 -17.95 -29.22 -24.09
N ASN A 183 -18.38 -30.02 -23.11
CA ASN A 183 -19.76 -30.07 -22.62
C ASN A 183 -19.96 -29.41 -21.25
N THR A 184 -19.07 -28.51 -20.83
CA THR A 184 -19.18 -27.85 -19.53
C THR A 184 -18.83 -26.37 -19.58
N ASN A 185 -19.67 -25.56 -18.94
CA ASN A 185 -19.40 -24.14 -18.68
C ASN A 185 -18.69 -23.92 -17.33
N LYS A 186 -18.37 -25.01 -16.61
CA LYS A 186 -17.67 -24.95 -15.33
C LYS A 186 -16.16 -24.76 -15.55
N LYS A 187 -15.49 -24.17 -14.55
CA LYS A 187 -14.03 -24.04 -14.50
C LYS A 187 -13.48 -24.79 -13.28
N LEU A 188 -12.35 -25.44 -13.45
CA LEU A 188 -11.54 -25.97 -12.36
C LEU A 188 -10.09 -25.57 -12.66
N VAL A 189 -9.53 -24.71 -11.82
CA VAL A 189 -8.20 -24.13 -12.04
C VAL A 189 -7.32 -24.52 -10.86
N PRO A 190 -6.62 -25.67 -10.92
CA PRO A 190 -5.48 -25.91 -10.05
C PRO A 190 -4.44 -24.81 -10.27
N PHE A 191 -3.82 -24.35 -9.19
CA PHE A 191 -2.86 -23.26 -9.24
C PHE A 191 -1.67 -23.50 -8.29
N VAL A 192 -0.55 -22.86 -8.61
CA VAL A 192 0.63 -22.75 -7.74
C VAL A 192 0.89 -21.26 -7.51
N ARG A 193 1.26 -20.89 -6.28
CA ARG A 193 1.54 -19.51 -5.89
C ARG A 193 2.83 -19.39 -5.07
N TYR A 194 3.52 -18.27 -5.20
CA TYR A 194 4.70 -17.88 -4.42
C TYR A 194 4.57 -16.41 -3.99
#